data_AF-A0A644WCF9-F1
#
_entry.id   AF-A0A644WCF9-F1
#
_cell.length_a   1.000
_cell.length_b   1.000
_cell.length_c   1.000
_cell.angle_alpha   90.00
_cell.angle_beta   90.00
_cell.angle_gamma   90.00
#
_symmetry.space_group_name_H-M   'P 1'
#
loop_
_entity.id
_entity.type
_entity.pdbx_description
1 polymer ?
#
loop_
_entity_poly.entity_id
_entity_poly.type
_entity_poly.pdbx_seq_one_letter_code
_entity_poly.pdbx_strand_id
1 'polypeptide(L)'
;MLNLQAKVEMQVQPVQESKEQLLTLSFALTGEPSQKQVHIVAGNQKSTWVVKAQGDEKGRYTIGPLSMGRDVLLPQGRWDLSILSEDGQTVKESFVVSYQTPRDLVAYDKATKTIALGDVSAMLTLYGDTDTPLSVQQLEPEATYVLDETVKKAVVYLEQQETTYIISN
;
A
#
# COMPACT_ATOMS: atom_id res chain seq x y z
N MET A 1 3.18 -19.94 -28.52
CA MET A 1 4.24 -19.47 -27.61
C MET A 1 3.63 -18.39 -26.74
N LEU A 2 3.47 -18.64 -25.44
CA LEU A 2 2.92 -17.67 -24.49
C LEU A 2 4.06 -16.73 -24.05
N ASN A 3 3.99 -15.45 -24.43
CA ASN A 3 4.92 -14.42 -23.97
C ASN A 3 4.14 -13.35 -23.21
N LEU A 4 4.64 -12.97 -22.04
CA LEU A 4 4.16 -11.81 -21.30
C LEU A 4 4.63 -10.56 -22.04
N GLN A 5 3.71 -9.80 -22.62
CA GLN A 5 4.08 -8.67 -23.49
C GLN A 5 4.10 -7.31 -22.79
N ALA A 6 3.71 -7.24 -21.52
CA ALA A 6 3.73 -6.00 -20.77
C ALA A 6 3.95 -6.25 -19.28
N LYS A 7 4.79 -5.39 -18.72
CA LYS A 7 5.05 -5.14 -17.29
C LYS A 7 3.78 -5.34 -16.47
N VAL A 8 3.84 -6.17 -15.42
CA VAL A 8 2.72 -6.34 -14.48
C VAL A 8 2.40 -4.98 -13.87
N GLU A 9 1.26 -4.42 -14.22
CA GLU A 9 0.75 -3.20 -13.63
C GLU A 9 0.08 -3.55 -12.31
N MET A 10 0.36 -2.72 -11.31
CA MET A 10 -0.03 -2.96 -9.94
C MET A 10 -0.79 -1.76 -9.43
N GLN A 11 -1.94 -2.02 -8.81
CA GLN A 11 -2.65 -1.00 -8.06
C GLN A 11 -2.90 -1.51 -6.65
N VAL A 12 -2.35 -0.80 -5.66
CA VAL A 12 -2.67 -1.00 -4.26
C VAL A 12 -3.61 0.11 -3.84
N GLN A 13 -4.81 -0.27 -3.38
CA GLN A 13 -5.79 0.69 -2.86
C GLN A 13 -6.13 0.32 -1.41
N PRO A 14 -6.16 1.31 -0.50
CA PRO A 14 -6.89 1.13 0.75
C PRO A 14 -8.39 1.04 0.44
N VAL A 15 -9.10 0.12 1.10
CA VAL A 15 -10.57 0.06 0.99
C VAL A 15 -11.17 1.23 1.78
N GLN A 16 -12.16 1.93 1.22
CA GLN A 16 -12.92 2.92 1.98
C GLN A 16 -13.55 2.25 3.22
N GLU A 17 -13.29 2.81 4.40
CA GLU A 17 -13.81 2.35 5.71
C GLU A 17 -13.24 1.02 6.22
N SER A 18 -12.13 0.56 5.64
CA SER A 18 -11.52 -0.71 5.97
C SER A 18 -10.00 -0.56 5.93
N LYS A 19 -9.33 -0.86 7.07
CA LYS A 19 -7.85 -0.91 7.20
C LYS A 19 -7.23 -2.08 6.44
N GLU A 20 -7.82 -2.45 5.31
CA GLU A 20 -7.43 -3.53 4.44
C GLU A 20 -6.71 -2.96 3.22
N GLN A 21 -5.62 -3.61 2.80
CA GLN A 21 -4.92 -3.29 1.57
C GLN A 21 -5.32 -4.29 0.48
N LEU A 22 -5.83 -3.76 -0.63
CA LEU A 22 -6.17 -4.56 -1.80
C LEU A 22 -5.12 -4.38 -2.88
N LEU A 23 -4.67 -5.50 -3.44
CA LEU A 23 -3.76 -5.55 -4.57
C LEU A 23 -4.49 -6.10 -5.80
N THR A 24 -4.55 -5.29 -6.86
CA THR A 24 -5.00 -5.72 -8.18
C THR A 24 -3.82 -5.74 -9.13
N LEU A 25 -3.69 -6.83 -9.88
CA LEU A 25 -2.65 -7.02 -10.90
C LEU A 25 -3.28 -7.06 -12.28
N SER A 26 -2.70 -6.34 -13.22
CA SER A 26 -3.10 -6.34 -14.63
C SER A 26 -1.90 -6.67 -15.52
N PHE A 27 -2.08 -7.58 -16.47
CA PHE A 27 -1.03 -7.95 -17.42
C PHE A 27 -1.62 -8.42 -18.75
N ALA A 28 -0.79 -8.44 -19.80
CA ALA A 28 -1.19 -8.89 -21.13
C ALA A 28 -0.38 -10.11 -21.56
N LEU A 29 -1.07 -11.09 -22.15
CA LEU A 29 -0.47 -12.31 -22.68
C LEU A 29 -0.71 -12.40 -24.19
N THR A 30 0.29 -12.85 -24.94
CA THR A 30 0.12 -13.14 -26.37
C THR A 30 -0.55 -14.49 -26.58
N GLY A 31 -1.63 -14.52 -27.36
CA GLY A 31 -2.35 -15.74 -27.71
C GLY A 31 -3.86 -15.55 -27.61
N GLU A 32 -4.63 -16.62 -27.80
CA GLU A 32 -6.08 -16.54 -27.64
C GLU A 32 -6.47 -16.35 -26.16
N PRO A 33 -7.41 -15.44 -25.89
CA PRO A 33 -7.91 -15.23 -24.54
C PRO A 33 -8.57 -16.51 -24.04
N SER A 34 -7.98 -17.04 -22.99
CA SER A 34 -8.35 -18.33 -22.40
C SER A 34 -8.19 -18.23 -20.90
N GLN A 35 -8.86 -19.12 -20.18
CA GLN A 35 -8.73 -19.19 -18.73
C GLN A 35 -7.31 -19.62 -18.38
N LYS A 36 -6.68 -18.93 -17.43
CA LYS A 36 -5.36 -19.26 -16.90
C LYS A 36 -5.45 -19.47 -15.40
N GLN A 37 -4.67 -20.43 -14.89
CA GLN A 37 -4.43 -20.53 -13.46
C GLN A 37 -3.19 -19.72 -13.12
N VAL A 38 -3.30 -18.84 -12.14
CA VAL A 38 -2.20 -17.98 -11.72
C VAL A 38 -1.91 -18.23 -10.26
N HIS A 39 -0.64 -18.49 -9.97
CA HIS A 39 -0.12 -18.70 -8.63
C HIS A 39 0.78 -17.51 -8.28
N ILE A 40 0.53 -16.90 -7.12
CA ILE A 40 1.23 -15.72 -6.64
C ILE A 40 1.84 -16.07 -5.29
N VAL A 41 3.13 -15.74 -5.13
CA VAL A 41 3.87 -15.88 -3.87
C VAL A 41 4.29 -14.50 -3.41
N ALA A 42 3.86 -14.13 -2.21
CA ALA A 42 4.21 -12.86 -1.59
C ALA A 42 5.70 -12.75 -1.25
N GLY A 43 6.21 -11.52 -1.09
CA GLY A 43 7.60 -11.27 -0.71
C GLY A 43 8.01 -11.84 0.66
N ASN A 44 7.05 -12.18 1.52
CA ASN A 44 7.33 -12.91 2.77
C ASN A 44 7.56 -14.42 2.57
N GLN A 45 7.42 -14.94 1.34
CA GLN A 45 7.55 -16.34 0.94
C GLN A 45 6.64 -17.33 1.72
N LYS A 46 5.58 -16.80 2.34
CA LYS A 46 4.62 -17.57 3.15
C LYS A 46 3.19 -17.43 2.65
N SER A 47 2.81 -16.22 2.24
CA SER A 47 1.47 -15.96 1.72
C SER A 47 1.41 -16.29 0.24
N THR A 48 0.41 -17.08 -0.16
CA THR A 48 0.24 -17.50 -1.54
C THR A 48 -1.22 -17.41 -1.95
N TRP A 49 -1.47 -17.05 -3.21
CA TRP A 49 -2.81 -17.08 -3.82
C TRP A 49 -2.79 -17.93 -5.08
N VAL A 50 -3.86 -18.69 -5.28
CA VAL A 50 -4.11 -19.41 -6.52
C VAL A 50 -5.45 -18.93 -7.06
N VAL A 51 -5.42 -18.29 -8.21
CA VAL A 51 -6.57 -17.61 -8.82
C VAL A 51 -6.75 -18.07 -10.26
N LYS A 52 -7.99 -18.08 -10.73
CA LYS A 52 -8.30 -18.26 -12.15
C LYS A 52 -8.56 -16.89 -12.74
N ALA A 53 -7.93 -16.59 -13.86
CA ALA A 53 -8.10 -15.34 -14.59
C ALA A 53 -8.55 -15.63 -16.02
N GLN A 54 -9.57 -14.92 -16.48
CA GLN A 54 -10.04 -14.98 -17.86
C GLN A 54 -9.54 -13.74 -18.59
N GLY A 55 -8.93 -13.95 -19.77
CA GLY A 55 -8.48 -12.84 -20.61
C GLY A 55 -9.66 -12.15 -21.27
N ASP A 56 -9.57 -10.83 -21.43
CA ASP A 56 -10.48 -10.05 -22.27
C ASP A 56 -10.20 -10.27 -23.77
N GLU A 57 -11.02 -9.70 -24.64
CA GLU A 57 -10.87 -9.82 -26.11
C GLU A 57 -9.53 -9.26 -26.63
N LYS A 58 -8.81 -8.48 -25.82
CA LYS A 58 -7.50 -7.90 -26.14
C LYS A 58 -6.34 -8.69 -25.50
N GLY A 59 -6.61 -9.84 -24.88
CA GLY A 59 -5.62 -10.67 -24.19
C GLY A 59 -5.10 -10.06 -22.88
N ARG A 60 -5.85 -9.14 -22.26
CA ARG A 60 -5.53 -8.58 -20.94
C ARG A 60 -6.19 -9.39 -19.84
N TYR A 61 -5.48 -9.54 -18.75
CA TYR A 61 -5.87 -10.32 -17.59
C TYR A 61 -5.80 -9.43 -16.36
N THR A 62 -6.83 -9.53 -15.52
CA THR A 62 -6.89 -8.85 -14.22
C THR A 62 -7.05 -9.88 -13.11
N ILE A 63 -6.25 -9.74 -12.06
CA ILE A 63 -6.27 -10.60 -10.87
C ILE A 63 -6.46 -9.74 -9.63
N GLY A 64 -7.37 -10.16 -8.76
CA GLY A 64 -7.59 -9.54 -7.46
C GLY A 64 -9.07 -9.21 -7.22
N PRO A 65 -9.35 -8.47 -6.14
CA PRO A 65 -8.36 -7.93 -5.22
C PRO A 65 -7.74 -9.01 -4.32
N LEU A 66 -6.42 -8.98 -4.17
CA LEU A 66 -5.66 -9.80 -3.23
C LEU A 66 -5.52 -9.05 -1.91
N SER A 67 -5.72 -9.75 -0.81
CA SER A 67 -5.70 -9.16 0.53
C SER A 67 -5.13 -10.13 1.54
N MET A 68 -4.54 -9.58 2.61
CA MET A 68 -4.12 -10.30 3.81
C MET A 68 -5.16 -10.24 4.94
N GLY A 69 -6.31 -9.61 4.68
CA GLY A 69 -7.35 -9.30 5.65
C GLY A 69 -7.19 -7.92 6.28
N ARG A 70 -8.15 -7.55 7.13
CA ARG A 70 -8.14 -6.28 7.87
C ARG A 70 -6.93 -6.19 8.80
N ASP A 71 -6.37 -4.98 8.92
CA ASP A 71 -5.25 -4.66 9.81
C ASP A 71 -3.94 -5.42 9.52
N VAL A 72 -3.86 -6.15 8.39
CA VAL A 72 -2.65 -6.83 7.95
C VAL A 72 -2.20 -6.23 6.64
N LEU A 73 -1.03 -5.59 6.68
CA LEU A 73 -0.42 -5.00 5.49
C LEU A 73 0.10 -6.08 4.53
N LEU A 74 0.02 -5.81 3.23
CA LEU A 74 0.67 -6.62 2.21
C LEU A 74 2.19 -6.54 2.41
N PRO A 75 2.95 -7.65 2.44
CA PRO A 75 4.39 -7.57 2.61
C PRO A 75 5.02 -6.81 1.42
N GLN A 76 5.78 -5.75 1.70
CA GLN A 76 6.55 -5.05 0.67
C GLN A 76 7.72 -5.93 0.18
N GLY A 77 8.20 -5.65 -1.03
CA GLY A 77 9.35 -6.32 -1.63
C GLY A 77 9.02 -7.07 -2.92
N ARG A 78 9.91 -7.99 -3.32
CA ARG A 78 9.78 -8.78 -4.55
C ARG A 78 8.79 -9.93 -4.36
N TRP A 79 7.78 -9.98 -5.22
CA TRP A 79 6.77 -11.03 -5.31
C TRP A 79 6.98 -11.83 -6.60
N ASP A 80 6.53 -13.07 -6.60
CA ASP A 80 6.63 -13.97 -7.75
C ASP A 80 5.23 -14.37 -8.24
N LEU A 81 5.09 -14.40 -9.56
CA LEU A 81 3.86 -14.76 -10.27
C LEU A 81 4.18 -15.88 -11.26
N SER A 82 3.38 -16.94 -11.24
CA SER A 82 3.46 -18.08 -12.16
C SER A 82 2.10 -18.28 -12.84
N ILE A 83 2.07 -18.23 -14.16
CA ILE A 83 0.86 -18.41 -14.98
C ILE A 83 0.96 -19.76 -15.65
N LEU A 84 0.00 -20.65 -15.36
CA LEU A 84 -0.16 -21.94 -16.02
C LEU A 84 -1.30 -21.83 -17.05
N SER A 85 -0.99 -22.12 -18.31
CA SER A 85 -1.98 -22.29 -19.37
C SER A 85 -2.50 -23.72 -19.45
N GLU A 86 -3.65 -23.88 -20.09
CA GLU A 86 -4.32 -25.19 -20.24
C GLU A 86 -3.49 -26.23 -21.02
N ASP A 87 -2.59 -25.77 -21.90
CA ASP A 87 -1.65 -26.61 -22.64
C ASP A 87 -0.40 -26.99 -21.82
N GLY A 88 -0.36 -26.62 -20.53
CA GLY A 88 0.72 -26.92 -19.60
C GLY A 88 1.92 -25.97 -19.67
N GLN A 89 1.91 -24.95 -20.54
CA GLN A 89 2.99 -23.94 -20.53
C GLN A 89 2.93 -23.10 -19.25
N THR A 90 4.10 -22.80 -18.71
CA THR A 90 4.22 -21.95 -17.52
C THR A 90 5.07 -20.72 -17.83
N VAL A 91 4.54 -19.54 -17.54
CA VAL A 91 5.26 -18.27 -17.57
C VAL A 91 5.49 -17.83 -16.14
N LYS A 92 6.70 -17.35 -15.83
CA LYS A 92 7.07 -16.85 -14.51
C LYS A 92 7.55 -15.42 -14.63
N GLU A 93 7.11 -14.57 -13.71
CA GLU A 93 7.48 -13.16 -13.62
C GLU A 93 7.68 -12.78 -12.16
N SER A 94 8.53 -11.79 -11.89
CA SER A 94 8.60 -11.17 -10.57
C SER A 94 8.25 -9.69 -10.67
N PHE A 95 7.57 -9.18 -9.66
CA PHE A 95 7.21 -7.76 -9.55
C PHE A 95 7.47 -7.26 -8.13
N VAL A 96 7.63 -5.96 -7.94
CA VAL A 96 7.93 -5.37 -6.63
C VAL A 96 6.69 -4.69 -6.09
N VAL A 97 6.17 -5.15 -4.96
CA VAL A 97 5.11 -4.46 -4.21
C VAL A 97 5.74 -3.43 -3.28
N SER A 98 5.38 -2.18 -3.46
CA SER A 98 5.83 -1.06 -2.62
C SER A 98 4.68 -0.07 -2.44
N TYR A 99 4.52 0.43 -1.24
CA TYR A 99 3.56 1.48 -0.89
C TYR A 99 4.17 2.31 0.24
N GLN A 100 3.79 3.57 0.35
CA GLN A 100 4.25 4.39 1.47
C GLN A 100 3.43 4.08 2.71
N THR A 101 4.09 3.96 3.86
CA THR A 101 3.43 3.93 5.16
C THR A 101 3.39 5.33 5.76
N PRO A 102 2.48 5.63 6.70
CA PRO A 102 2.44 6.92 7.39
C PRO A 102 3.77 7.30 8.04
N ARG A 103 4.54 6.32 8.51
CA ARG A 103 5.88 6.56 9.08
C ARG A 103 6.92 6.97 8.05
N ASP A 104 6.73 6.61 6.78
CA ASP A 104 7.60 7.06 5.69
C ASP A 104 7.26 8.49 5.25
N LEU A 105 6.04 8.94 5.55
CA LEU A 105 5.49 10.22 5.14
C LEU A 105 5.49 11.26 6.26
N VAL A 106 5.62 10.83 7.51
CA VAL A 106 5.62 11.73 8.66
C VAL A 106 6.84 11.41 9.51
N ALA A 107 7.74 12.38 9.62
CA ALA A 107 8.90 12.31 10.50
C ALA A 107 8.68 13.21 11.72
N TYR A 108 9.05 12.73 12.89
CA TYR A 108 9.11 13.55 14.10
C TYR A 108 10.56 13.64 14.58
N ASP A 109 11.13 14.85 14.53
CA ASP A 109 12.42 15.17 15.09
C ASP A 109 12.25 15.63 16.55
N LYS A 110 12.75 14.82 17.48
CA LYS A 110 12.70 15.10 18.92
C LYS A 110 13.58 16.27 19.34
N ALA A 111 14.71 16.48 18.67
CA ALA A 111 15.66 17.53 19.04
C ALA A 111 15.12 18.91 18.68
N THR A 112 14.46 19.02 17.53
CA THR A 112 13.87 20.27 17.04
C THR A 112 12.36 20.37 17.30
N LYS A 113 11.77 19.36 17.94
CA LYS A 113 10.32 19.21 18.17
C LYS A 113 9.49 19.47 16.91
N THR A 114 9.97 18.98 15.77
CA THR A 114 9.39 19.28 14.46
C THR A 114 8.73 18.04 13.87
N ILE A 115 7.49 18.19 13.41
CA ILE A 115 6.82 17.23 12.54
C ILE A 115 7.06 17.68 11.09
N ALA A 116 7.67 16.82 10.29
CA ALA A 116 7.87 17.04 8.86
C ALA A 116 7.00 16.07 8.07
N LEU A 117 6.30 16.60 7.07
CA LEU A 117 5.43 15.85 6.17
C LEU A 117 6.15 15.63 4.83
N GLY A 118 5.94 14.47 4.21
CA GLY A 118 6.33 14.20 2.83
C GLY A 118 5.37 14.82 1.83
N ASP A 119 5.35 14.30 0.60
CA ASP A 119 4.50 14.77 -0.50
C ASP A 119 3.03 14.32 -0.39
N VAL A 120 2.41 14.60 0.76
CA VAL A 120 1.00 14.27 1.06
C VAL A 120 0.39 15.34 1.95
N SER A 121 -0.92 15.55 1.87
CA SER A 121 -1.66 16.39 2.83
C SER A 121 -2.04 15.58 4.06
N ALA A 122 -2.07 16.20 5.25
CA ALA A 122 -2.43 15.54 6.50
C ALA A 122 -3.29 16.41 7.40
N MET A 123 -4.07 15.81 8.29
CA MET A 123 -4.68 16.53 9.42
C MET A 123 -3.82 16.31 10.66
N LEU A 124 -3.35 17.38 11.29
CA LEU A 124 -2.59 17.34 12.54
C LEU A 124 -3.48 17.79 13.70
N THR A 125 -3.60 16.93 14.70
CA THR A 125 -4.29 17.24 15.96
C THR A 125 -3.29 17.24 17.11
N LEU A 126 -3.28 18.32 17.89
CA LEU A 126 -2.35 18.53 19.01
C LEU A 126 -3.09 18.43 20.33
N TYR A 127 -2.44 17.84 21.33
CA TYR A 127 -2.97 17.64 22.66
C TYR A 127 -1.92 18.03 23.71
N GLY A 128 -2.41 18.63 24.80
CA GLY A 128 -1.63 18.88 26.01
C GLY A 128 -1.72 17.69 26.96
N ASP A 129 -1.83 17.97 28.26
CA ASP A 129 -1.96 16.93 29.30
C ASP A 129 -3.35 16.29 29.37
N THR A 130 -4.33 16.82 28.63
CA THR A 130 -5.70 16.28 28.55
C THR A 130 -5.98 15.69 27.18
N ASP A 131 -7.02 14.86 27.07
CA ASP A 131 -7.50 14.33 25.78
C ASP A 131 -8.36 15.33 24.98
N THR A 132 -8.43 16.60 25.41
CA THR A 132 -9.06 17.66 24.63
C THR A 132 -8.04 18.23 23.62
N PRO A 133 -8.38 18.31 22.33
CA PRO A 133 -7.50 18.92 21.33
C PRO A 133 -7.20 20.38 21.69
N LEU A 134 -5.91 20.74 21.70
CA LEU A 134 -5.45 22.13 21.75
C LEU A 134 -5.62 22.80 20.39
N SER A 135 -5.34 22.07 19.32
CA SER A 135 -5.41 22.56 17.95
C SER A 135 -5.68 21.41 16.97
N VAL A 136 -6.37 21.73 15.88
CA VAL A 136 -6.60 20.86 14.72
C VAL A 136 -6.30 21.69 13.48
N GLN A 137 -5.42 21.20 12.61
CA GLN A 137 -5.01 21.95 11.42
C GLN A 137 -4.67 21.03 10.25
N GLN A 138 -4.97 21.49 9.04
CA GLN A 138 -4.54 20.85 7.81
C GLN A 138 -3.08 21.22 7.53
N LEU A 139 -2.24 20.22 7.28
CA LEU A 139 -0.89 20.37 6.78
C LEU A 139 -0.89 20.15 5.27
N GLU A 140 -0.24 21.06 4.55
CA GLU A 140 0.03 20.96 3.12
C GLU A 140 1.19 19.97 2.86
N PRO A 141 1.30 19.41 1.64
CA PRO A 141 2.44 18.59 1.26
C PRO A 141 3.78 19.29 1.52
N GLU A 142 4.77 18.51 1.94
CA GLU A 142 6.12 18.95 2.31
C GLU A 142 6.19 19.96 3.47
N ALA A 143 5.08 20.16 4.20
CA ALA A 143 5.05 21.08 5.32
C ALA A 143 5.90 20.59 6.51
N THR A 144 6.54 21.55 7.18
CA THR A 144 7.16 21.37 8.48
C THR A 144 6.39 22.14 9.54
N TYR A 145 6.12 21.51 10.67
CA TYR A 145 5.42 22.10 11.79
C TYR A 145 6.23 21.95 13.08
N VAL A 146 6.56 23.07 13.72
CA VAL A 146 7.28 23.09 15.00
C VAL A 146 6.28 23.06 16.13
N LEU A 147 6.41 22.09 17.03
CA LEU A 147 5.54 21.92 18.19
C LEU A 147 5.96 22.88 19.30
N ASP A 148 4.98 23.55 19.89
CA ASP A 148 5.18 24.35 21.09
C ASP A 148 5.40 23.46 22.33
N GLU A 149 5.83 24.08 23.45
CA GLU A 149 6.16 23.37 24.68
C GLU A 149 4.94 22.81 25.45
N THR A 150 3.74 23.27 25.12
CA THR A 150 2.49 22.83 25.74
C THR A 150 1.99 21.52 25.15
N VAL A 151 2.45 21.17 23.94
CA VAL A 151 2.11 19.90 23.28
C VAL A 151 2.79 18.72 24.00
N LYS A 152 2.00 17.73 24.37
CA LYS A 152 2.45 16.44 24.93
C LYS A 152 2.16 15.26 24.01
N LYS A 153 1.19 15.41 23.11
CA LYS A 153 0.80 14.38 22.15
C LYS A 153 0.39 15.04 20.83
N ALA A 154 0.88 14.50 19.73
CA ALA A 154 0.48 14.89 18.39
C ALA A 154 -0.04 13.67 17.63
N VAL A 155 -1.17 13.80 16.96
CA VAL A 155 -1.75 12.75 16.13
C VAL A 155 -1.85 13.28 14.70
N VAL A 156 -1.21 12.59 13.78
CA VAL A 156 -1.23 12.92 12.35
C VAL A 156 -2.09 11.91 11.62
N TYR A 157 -3.13 12.41 10.96
CA TYR A 157 -4.05 11.64 10.14
C TYR A 157 -3.68 11.79 8.67
N LEU A 158 -3.31 10.69 8.03
CA LEU A 158 -3.08 10.54 6.61
C LEU A 158 -4.17 9.64 6.05
N GLU A 159 -5.12 10.23 5.32
CA GLU A 159 -6.32 9.54 4.83
C GLU A 159 -7.05 8.77 5.95
N GLN A 160 -6.92 7.43 5.98
CA GLN A 160 -7.55 6.54 6.97
C GLN A 160 -6.57 5.99 8.02
N GLN A 161 -5.32 6.45 8.03
CA GLN A 161 -4.30 5.98 8.95
C GLN A 161 -3.88 7.11 9.88
N GLU A 162 -3.67 6.79 11.15
CA GLU A 162 -3.19 7.73 12.15
C GLU A 162 -1.80 7.32 12.65
N THR A 163 -0.95 8.32 12.90
CA THR A 163 0.31 8.14 13.61
C THR A 163 0.35 9.04 14.83
N THR A 164 0.54 8.41 15.98
CA THR A 164 0.60 9.10 17.28
C THR A 164 2.04 9.28 17.72
N TYR A 165 2.40 10.51 18.07
CA TYR A 165 3.68 10.90 18.63
C TYR A 165 3.49 11.34 20.08
N ILE A 166 4.25 10.72 20.98
CA ILE A 166 4.36 11.17 22.38
C ILE A 166 5.53 12.14 22.47
N ILE A 167 5.23 13.36 22.90
CA ILE A 167 6.16 14.49 22.96
C ILE A 167 6.66 14.58 24.40
N SER A 168 7.88 14.10 24.62
CA SER A 168 8.58 14.27 25.88
C SER A 168 9.32 15.60 25.86
N ASN A 169 9.04 16.45 26.85
CA ASN A 169 9.81 17.67 27.10
C ASN A 169 11.08 17.34 27.88
#